data_AF-A0A7S2TQE6-F1
#
_entry.id   AF-A0A7S2TQE6-F1
#
_cell.length_a   1.000
_cell.length_b   1.000
_cell.length_c   1.000
_cell.angle_alpha   90.00
_cell.angle_beta   90.00
_cell.angle_gamma   90.00
#
_symmetry.space_group_name_H-M   'P 1'
#
loop_
_entity.id
_entity.type
_entity.pdbx_description
1 polymer ?
#
loop_
_entity_poly.entity_id
_entity_poly.type
_entity_poly.pdbx_seq_one_letter_code
_entity_poly.pdbx_strand_id
1 'polypeptide(L)'
;IALTAYSNRFYGQCSRAFIRLESLESLTEKEREEYKDLAMSIFINNPPKDPPTRDTKCPICASPCKPWDQQCSHCNANIPCCIVSGRAIFTQNYFTCGRCKFPIFKELVRRFINCPLCHADLQDCKRHTSKAR
;
A
#
# COMPACT_ATOMS: atom_id res chain seq x y z
N ILE A 1 -3.12 6.95 9.15
CA ILE A 1 -3.65 5.58 8.91
C ILE A 1 -4.45 5.08 10.11
N ALA A 2 -3.95 5.16 11.35
CA ALA A 2 -4.66 4.70 12.55
C ALA A 2 -6.08 5.30 12.68
N LEU A 3 -6.20 6.64 12.67
CA LEU A 3 -7.49 7.33 12.79
C LEU A 3 -8.49 6.92 11.69
N THR A 4 -8.05 6.94 10.42
CA THR A 4 -8.89 6.56 9.28
C THR A 4 -9.31 5.09 9.33
N ALA A 5 -8.44 4.19 9.81
CA ALA A 5 -8.77 2.76 9.95
C ALA A 5 -9.78 2.53 11.09
N TYR A 6 -9.62 3.25 12.21
CA TYR A 6 -10.58 3.25 13.32
C TYR A 6 -11.97 3.71 12.87
N SER A 7 -12.07 4.85 12.18
CA SER A 7 -13.36 5.37 11.69
C SER A 7 -14.06 4.42 10.70
N ASN A 8 -13.30 3.66 9.92
CA ASN A 8 -13.83 2.67 8.97
C ASN A 8 -14.06 1.28 9.60
N ARG A 9 -13.77 1.10 10.90
CA ARG A 9 -13.85 -0.20 11.62
C ARG A 9 -12.92 -1.29 11.08
N PHE A 10 -11.81 -0.89 10.46
CA PHE A 10 -10.72 -1.79 10.05
C PHE A 10 -9.69 -1.89 11.19
N TYR A 11 -10.06 -2.60 12.26
CA TYR A 11 -9.27 -2.64 13.49
C TYR A 11 -7.96 -3.44 13.35
N GLY A 12 -7.87 -4.38 12.40
CA GLY A 12 -6.63 -5.09 12.09
C GLY A 12 -5.60 -4.16 11.42
N GLN A 13 -6.04 -3.29 10.52
CA GLN A 13 -5.17 -2.23 9.96
C GLN A 13 -4.82 -1.17 11.02
N CYS A 14 -5.77 -0.82 11.89
CA CYS A 14 -5.55 0.09 12.99
C CYS A 14 -4.44 -0.42 13.92
N SER A 15 -4.51 -1.69 14.33
CA SER A 15 -3.50 -2.33 15.19
C SER A 15 -2.11 -2.33 14.55
N ARG A 16 -2.00 -2.70 13.27
CA ARG A 16 -0.71 -2.62 12.54
C ARG A 16 -0.14 -1.21 12.50
N ALA A 17 -0.99 -0.20 12.37
CA ALA A 17 -0.55 1.20 12.41
C ALA A 17 -0.03 1.60 13.79
N PHE A 18 -0.69 1.19 14.88
CA PHE A 18 -0.21 1.43 16.25
C PHE A 18 1.12 0.75 16.55
N ILE A 19 1.28 -0.53 16.16
CA ILE A 19 2.57 -1.24 16.28
C ILE A 19 3.69 -0.46 15.57
N ARG A 20 3.41 0.10 14.39
CA ARG A 20 4.40 0.89 13.66
C ARG A 20 4.69 2.22 14.36
N LEU A 21 3.69 2.89 14.92
CA LEU A 21 3.86 4.14 15.68
C LEU A 21 4.75 3.92 16.91
N GLU A 22 4.50 2.86 17.68
CA GLU A 22 5.30 2.52 18.86
C GLU A 22 6.77 2.22 18.51
N SER A 23 7.02 1.67 17.31
CA SER A 23 8.37 1.36 16.81
C SER A 23 9.16 2.56 16.30
N LEU A 24 8.61 3.78 16.31
CA LEU A 24 9.32 4.97 15.86
C LEU A 24 10.35 5.41 16.90
N GLU A 25 11.61 5.52 16.47
CA GLU A 25 12.73 5.98 17.31
C GLU A 25 12.68 7.48 17.62
N SER A 26 11.88 8.24 16.88
CA SER A 26 11.73 9.70 17.06
C SER A 26 10.83 10.09 18.23
N LEU A 27 10.14 9.13 18.86
CA LEU A 27 9.19 9.40 19.94
C LEU A 27 9.90 9.39 21.29
N THR A 28 9.46 10.28 22.18
CA THR A 28 9.83 10.22 23.59
C THR A 28 9.17 9.03 24.28
N GLU A 29 9.73 8.58 25.41
CA GLU A 29 9.16 7.45 26.15
C GLU A 29 7.72 7.74 26.63
N LYS A 30 7.45 9.00 27.00
CA LYS A 30 6.11 9.44 27.40
C LYS A 30 5.09 9.34 26.26
N GLU A 31 5.43 9.80 25.05
CA GLU A 31 4.53 9.70 23.90
C GLU A 31 4.28 8.23 23.52
N ARG A 32 5.30 7.38 23.63
CA ARG A 32 5.16 5.94 23.40
C ARG A 32 4.16 5.31 24.39
N GLU A 33 4.24 5.68 25.66
CA GLU A 33 3.30 5.20 26.69
C GLU A 33 1.87 5.69 26.42
N GLU A 34 1.69 6.96 26.04
CA GLU A 34 0.39 7.51 25.64
C GLU A 34 -0.24 6.77 24.44
N TYR A 35 0.56 6.41 23.42
CA TYR A 35 0.08 5.61 22.29
C TYR A 35 -0.32 4.20 22.71
N LYS A 36 0.42 3.58 23.63
CA LYS A 36 0.13 2.23 24.14
C LYS A 36 -1.16 2.21 24.94
N ASP A 37 -1.37 3.20 25.81
CA ASP A 37 -2.60 3.33 26.60
C ASP A 37 -3.82 3.57 25.70
N LEU A 38 -3.66 4.41 24.68
CA LEU A 38 -4.70 4.63 23.68
C LEU A 38 -5.01 3.35 22.90
N ALA A 39 -4.00 2.63 22.42
CA ALA A 39 -4.17 1.36 21.72
C ALA A 39 -4.93 0.34 22.60
N MET A 40 -4.55 0.21 23.87
CA MET A 40 -5.21 -0.68 24.82
C MET A 40 -6.69 -0.30 24.99
N SER A 41 -7.01 0.98 25.20
CA SER A 41 -8.40 1.44 25.35
C SER A 41 -9.28 1.13 24.12
N ILE A 42 -8.70 1.21 22.91
CA ILE A 42 -9.38 0.92 21.66
C ILE A 42 -9.63 -0.58 21.51
N PHE A 43 -8.58 -1.39 21.71
CA PHE A 43 -8.63 -2.82 21.38
C PHE A 43 -9.27 -3.71 22.46
N ILE A 44 -9.45 -3.21 23.69
CA ILE A 44 -10.25 -3.90 24.73
C ILE A 44 -11.68 -4.16 24.22
N ASN A 45 -12.31 -3.13 23.61
CA ASN A 45 -13.69 -3.21 23.14
C ASN A 45 -13.80 -3.58 21.66
N ASN A 46 -12.70 -3.50 20.91
CA ASN A 46 -12.69 -3.70 19.46
C ASN A 46 -11.59 -4.69 19.08
N PRO A 47 -11.89 -5.99 18.86
CA PRO A 47 -10.86 -6.95 18.49
C PRO A 47 -10.19 -6.52 17.17
N PRO A 48 -8.86 -6.66 17.03
CA PRO A 48 -8.10 -6.20 15.85
C PRO A 48 -8.31 -7.11 14.63
N LYS A 49 -9.56 -7.18 14.16
CA LYS A 49 -9.99 -7.95 13.00
C LYS A 49 -10.60 -7.00 11.98
N ASP A 50 -10.17 -7.13 10.73
CA ASP A 50 -10.73 -6.37 9.62
C ASP A 50 -12.00 -7.08 9.08
N PRO A 51 -13.00 -6.34 8.60
CA PRO A 51 -14.13 -6.91 7.87
C PRO A 51 -13.68 -7.72 6.65
N PRO A 52 -14.47 -8.71 6.21
CA PRO A 52 -14.15 -9.46 5.00
C PRO A 52 -14.15 -8.54 3.78
N THR A 53 -13.10 -8.64 2.97
CA THR A 53 -12.93 -7.85 1.75
C THR A 53 -12.57 -8.75 0.59
N ARG A 54 -12.87 -8.29 -0.63
CA ARG A 54 -12.51 -9.03 -1.85
C ARG A 54 -10.99 -9.07 -2.02
N ASP A 55 -10.47 -10.28 -2.12
CA ASP A 55 -9.06 -10.53 -2.36
C ASP A 55 -8.71 -10.43 -3.85
N THR A 56 -7.46 -10.06 -4.11
CA THR A 56 -6.83 -10.04 -5.43
C THR A 56 -5.69 -11.05 -5.44
N LYS A 57 -5.38 -11.65 -6.58
CA LYS A 57 -4.30 -12.65 -6.68
C LYS A 57 -2.95 -11.96 -6.82
N CYS A 58 -1.95 -12.44 -6.09
CA CYS A 58 -0.56 -12.02 -6.27
C CYS A 58 -0.10 -12.29 -7.73
N PRO A 59 0.58 -11.34 -8.40
CA PRO A 59 1.06 -11.54 -9.77
C PRO A 59 2.19 -12.56 -9.92
N ILE A 60 2.77 -13.04 -8.80
CA ILE A 60 3.92 -13.95 -8.77
C ILE A 60 3.51 -15.34 -8.28
N CYS A 61 2.90 -15.46 -7.10
CA CYS A 61 2.55 -16.76 -6.51
C CYS A 61 1.04 -17.07 -6.51
N ALA A 62 0.20 -16.20 -7.07
CA ALA A 62 -1.26 -16.31 -7.10
C ALA A 62 -1.98 -16.42 -5.74
N SER A 63 -1.27 -16.25 -4.61
CA SER A 63 -1.87 -16.23 -3.28
C SER A 63 -2.85 -15.04 -3.13
N PRO A 64 -3.84 -15.15 -2.24
CA PRO A 64 -4.74 -14.03 -1.94
C PRO A 64 -3.96 -12.87 -1.29
N CYS A 65 -4.19 -11.66 -1.81
CA CYS A 65 -3.66 -10.40 -1.30
C CYS A 65 -4.80 -9.39 -1.22
N LYS A 66 -4.74 -8.48 -0.25
CA LYS A 66 -5.65 -7.35 -0.14
C LYS A 66 -5.31 -6.28 -1.18
N PRO A 67 -6.30 -5.52 -1.69
CA PRO A 67 -6.06 -4.54 -2.75
C PRO A 67 -5.18 -3.34 -2.33
N TRP A 68 -4.93 -3.16 -1.03
CA TRP A 68 -4.01 -2.17 -0.47
C TRP A 68 -2.67 -2.77 -0.02
N ASP A 69 -2.45 -4.08 -0.20
CA ASP A 69 -1.17 -4.69 0.15
C ASP A 69 -0.08 -4.19 -0.78
N GLN A 70 1.03 -3.75 -0.18
CA GLN A 70 2.25 -3.37 -0.88
C GLN A 70 3.27 -4.50 -0.92
N GLN A 71 3.01 -5.59 -0.20
CA GLN A 71 3.88 -6.75 -0.12
C GLN A 71 3.05 -8.01 0.07
N CYS A 72 3.36 -9.05 -0.70
CA CYS A 72 2.69 -10.35 -0.57
C CYS A 72 3.16 -11.09 0.69
N SER A 73 2.24 -11.50 1.56
CA SER A 73 2.56 -12.25 2.78
C SER A 73 3.13 -13.66 2.54
N HIS A 74 2.96 -14.22 1.34
CA HIS A 74 3.41 -15.58 1.01
C HIS A 74 4.79 -15.61 0.34
N CYS A 75 4.99 -14.82 -0.73
CA CYS A 75 6.25 -14.82 -1.48
C CYS A 75 7.13 -13.61 -1.20
N ASN A 76 6.71 -12.73 -0.28
CA ASN A 76 7.40 -11.50 0.09
C ASN A 76 7.62 -10.50 -1.06
N ALA A 77 6.99 -10.73 -2.22
CA ALA A 77 7.16 -9.88 -3.38
C ALA A 77 6.51 -8.51 -3.18
N ASN A 78 7.22 -7.47 -3.63
CA ASN A 78 6.72 -6.09 -3.61
C ASN A 78 5.64 -5.90 -4.67
N ILE A 79 4.50 -5.34 -4.27
CA ILE A 79 3.37 -5.04 -5.14
C ILE A 79 3.44 -3.56 -5.49
N PRO A 80 3.77 -3.20 -6.75
CA PRO A 80 3.98 -1.82 -7.13
C PRO A 80 2.69 -0.98 -7.00
N CYS A 81 2.82 0.27 -6.57
CA CYS A 81 1.72 1.23 -6.53
C CYS A 81 1.72 2.12 -7.77
N CYS A 82 0.54 2.36 -8.35
CA CYS A 82 0.42 3.29 -9.46
C CYS A 82 0.52 4.74 -8.96
N ILE A 83 1.48 5.50 -9.49
CA ILE A 83 1.69 6.90 -9.10
C ILE A 83 0.54 7.84 -9.48
N VAL A 84 -0.28 7.44 -10.46
CA VAL A 84 -1.41 8.25 -10.93
C VAL A 84 -2.67 7.99 -10.10
N SER A 85 -3.00 6.73 -9.82
CA SER A 85 -4.23 6.38 -9.09
C SER A 85 -4.04 6.08 -7.61
N GLY A 86 -2.81 5.90 -7.15
CA GLY A 86 -2.50 5.47 -5.78
C GLY A 86 -2.90 4.02 -5.47
N ARG A 87 -3.35 3.23 -6.46
CA ARG A 87 -3.78 1.84 -6.28
C ARG A 87 -2.64 0.86 -6.55
N ALA A 88 -2.62 -0.24 -5.80
CA ALA A 88 -1.70 -1.35 -6.01
C ALA A 88 -1.95 -2.04 -7.36
N ILE A 89 -0.87 -2.40 -8.05
CA ILE A 89 -0.87 -3.00 -9.39
C ILE A 89 -0.61 -4.51 -9.26
N PHE A 90 -1.69 -5.29 -9.37
CA PHE A 90 -1.64 -6.77 -9.37
C PHE A 90 -1.53 -7.38 -10.78
N THR A 91 -1.25 -6.56 -11.80
CA THR A 91 -1.08 -6.98 -13.19
C THR A 91 0.39 -6.91 -13.58
N GLN A 92 0.83 -7.84 -14.44
CA GLN A 92 2.17 -7.82 -15.02
C GLN A 92 2.34 -6.75 -16.10
N ASN A 93 1.22 -6.19 -16.60
CA ASN A 93 1.21 -5.20 -17.67
C ASN A 93 1.00 -3.78 -17.11
N TYR A 94 2.09 -3.10 -16.82
CA TYR A 94 2.09 -1.68 -16.42
C TYR A 94 3.25 -0.95 -17.11
N PHE A 95 3.23 0.38 -17.03
CA PHE A 95 4.31 1.23 -17.57
C PHE A 95 5.08 1.83 -16.41
N THR A 96 6.30 2.27 -16.68
CA THR A 96 7.08 3.06 -15.74
C THR A 96 7.47 4.39 -16.37
N CYS A 97 7.44 5.45 -15.57
CA CYS A 97 7.92 6.75 -16.01
C CYS A 97 9.38 6.66 -16.45
N GLY A 98 9.74 7.24 -17.60
CA GLY A 98 11.10 7.24 -18.12
C GLY A 98 12.12 7.88 -17.18
N ARG A 99 11.70 8.87 -16.38
CA ARG A 99 12.56 9.65 -15.46
C ARG A 99 12.59 9.08 -14.05
N CYS A 100 11.47 9.09 -13.34
CA CYS A 100 11.41 8.67 -11.93
C CYS A 100 11.22 7.16 -11.73
N LYS A 101 11.00 6.39 -12.80
CA LYS A 101 10.79 4.92 -12.78
C LYS A 101 9.57 4.43 -11.99
N PHE A 102 8.70 5.34 -11.55
CA PHE A 102 7.49 4.94 -10.82
C PHE A 102 6.46 4.23 -11.72
N PRO A 103 5.75 3.21 -11.20
CA PRO A 103 4.75 2.44 -11.94
C PRO A 103 3.48 3.23 -12.28
N ILE A 104 2.88 2.94 -13.44
CA ILE A 104 1.67 3.56 -13.98
C ILE A 104 0.79 2.47 -14.61
N PHE A 105 -0.51 2.46 -14.30
CA PHE A 105 -1.45 1.59 -14.98
C PHE A 105 -1.50 1.89 -16.48
N LYS A 106 -1.50 0.84 -17.30
CA LYS A 106 -1.59 0.93 -18.77
C LYS A 106 -2.74 1.84 -19.24
N GLU A 107 -3.90 1.75 -18.59
CA GLU A 107 -5.11 2.52 -18.92
C GLU A 107 -4.97 4.02 -18.63
N LEU A 108 -4.06 4.40 -17.73
CA LEU A 108 -3.86 5.78 -17.31
C LEU A 108 -2.72 6.47 -18.06
N VAL A 109 -1.75 5.72 -18.61
CA VAL A 109 -0.61 6.31 -19.35
C VAL A 109 -1.07 7.26 -20.46
N ARG A 110 -2.10 6.89 -21.22
CA ARG A 110 -2.60 7.71 -22.34
C ARG A 110 -3.50 8.88 -21.90
N ARG A 111 -3.95 8.89 -20.65
CA ARG A 111 -4.83 9.94 -20.10
C ARG A 111 -4.03 11.10 -19.53
N PHE A 112 -2.74 10.91 -19.25
CA PHE A 112 -1.89 11.90 -18.62
C PHE A 112 -0.70 12.21 -19.53
N ILE A 113 -0.45 13.49 -19.76
CA ILE A 113 0.69 13.97 -20.55
C ILE A 113 1.96 14.00 -19.67
N ASN A 114 1.82 14.38 -18.41
CA ASN A 114 2.95 14.55 -17.49
C ASN A 114 2.85 13.61 -16.29
N CYS A 115 4.01 13.18 -15.78
CA CYS A 115 4.11 12.38 -14.57
C CYS A 115 3.68 13.22 -13.36
N PRO A 116 2.69 12.77 -12.54
CA PRO A 116 2.26 13.52 -11.36
C PRO A 116 3.35 13.71 -10.29
N LEU A 117 4.42 12.92 -10.33
CA LEU A 117 5.50 12.97 -9.35
C LEU A 117 6.69 13.81 -9.78
N CYS A 118 7.12 13.69 -11.04
CA CYS A 118 8.33 14.36 -11.54
C CYS A 118 8.10 15.33 -12.70
N HIS A 119 6.84 15.51 -13.12
CA HIS A 119 6.40 16.37 -14.22
C HIS A 119 7.00 16.10 -15.60
N ALA A 120 7.86 15.07 -15.75
CA ALA A 120 8.38 14.64 -17.03
C ALA A 120 7.26 14.16 -17.96
N ASP A 121 7.48 14.29 -19.26
CA ASP A 121 6.56 13.79 -20.29
C ASP A 121 6.42 12.26 -20.16
N LEU A 122 5.17 11.79 -20.15
CA LEU A 122 4.82 10.37 -20.10
C LEU A 122 4.82 9.72 -21.49
N GLN A 123 5.01 10.49 -22.56
CA GLN A 123 5.23 9.95 -23.90
C GLN A 123 6.45 9.03 -23.97
N ASP A 124 7.47 9.27 -23.12
CA ASP A 124 8.69 8.45 -23.02
C ASP A 124 8.58 7.27 -22.01
N CYS A 125 7.37 6.83 -21.68
CA CYS A 125 7.19 5.72 -20.74
C CYS A 125 7.66 4.38 -21.32
N LYS A 126 8.40 3.62 -20.50
CA LYS A 126 8.81 2.25 -20.85
C LYS A 126 7.76 1.26 -20.36
N ARG A 127 7.36 0.33 -21.24
CA ARG A 127 6.47 -0.77 -20.85
C ARG A 127 7.24 -1.75 -19.97
N HIS A 128 6.73 -2.03 -18.78
CA HIS A 128 7.22 -3.14 -17.98
C HIS A 128 6.51 -4.42 -18.45
N THR A 129 7.29 -5.38 -18.92
CA THR A 129 6.85 -6.76 -19.12
C THR A 129 7.74 -7.61 -18.22
N SER A 130 7.19 -8.16 -17.13
CA SER A 130 7.92 -9.20 -16.41
C SER A 130 8.13 -10.36 -17.38
N LYS A 131 9.39 -10.61 -17.77
CA LYS A 131 9.73 -11.86 -18.45
C LYS A 131 9.34 -12.97 -17.49
N ALA A 132 8.35 -13.78 -17.86
CA ALA A 132 8.09 -15.04 -17.19
C ALA A 132 9.40 -15.84 -17.23
N ARG A 133 9.91 -16.18 -16.05
CA ARG A 133 10.88 -17.25 -15.90
C ARG A 133 10.12 -18.55 -15.77
#